data_AF-A0A3L7YU11-F1
#
_entry.id   AF-A0A3L7YU11-F1
#
_cell.length_a   1.000
_cell.length_b   1.000
_cell.length_c   1.000
_cell.angle_alpha   90.00
_cell.angle_beta   90.00
_cell.angle_gamma   90.00
#
_symmetry.space_group_name_H-M   'P 1'
#
loop_
_entity.id
_entity.type
_entity.pdbx_description
1 polymer ?
#
loop_
_entity_poly.entity_id
_entity_poly.type
_entity_poly.pdbx_seq_one_letter_code
_entity_poly.pdbx_strand_id
1 'polypeptide(L)' 'MLNQAAPAPTSDESASAAVAPTPVAEIDPGLVMTCCANCGKQMIDRKCKMICECGYFLSCSDYY' A
#
# COMPACT_ATOMS: atom_id res chain seq x y z
N MET A 1 -26.89 25.22 29.40
CA MET A 1 -26.22 25.72 28.18
C MET A 1 -24.73 25.41 28.34
N LEU A 2 -24.30 24.18 28.03
CA LEU A 2 -22.91 23.74 28.21
C LEU A 2 -22.14 24.00 26.90
N ASN A 3 -21.16 24.89 26.99
CA ASN A 3 -20.37 25.43 25.89
C ASN A 3 -19.24 24.45 25.52
N GLN A 4 -19.26 23.94 24.28
CA GLN A 4 -18.32 22.94 23.77
C GLN A 4 -17.17 23.67 23.06
N ALA A 5 -15.96 23.62 23.63
CA ALA A 5 -14.74 24.09 22.97
C ALA A 5 -14.12 22.91 22.20
N ALA A 6 -14.08 23.01 20.88
CA ALA A 6 -13.33 22.09 20.02
C ALA A 6 -11.87 22.55 19.91
N PRO A 7 -10.87 21.71 20.21
CA PRO A 7 -9.51 21.98 19.77
C PRO A 7 -9.37 21.55 18.30
N ALA A 8 -9.00 22.50 17.44
CA ALA A 8 -8.53 22.20 16.09
C ALA A 8 -7.19 21.44 16.17
N PRO A 9 -6.98 20.35 15.42
CA PRO A 9 -5.64 19.81 15.25
C PRO A 9 -4.92 20.61 14.17
N THR A 10 -4.10 21.58 14.59
CA THR A 10 -2.95 22.03 13.80
C THR A 10 -1.75 21.21 14.25
N SER A 11 -1.49 20.10 13.56
CA SER A 11 -0.19 19.43 13.57
C SER A 11 0.42 19.72 12.21
N ASP A 12 1.12 20.85 12.08
CA ASP A 12 2.58 20.91 12.23
C ASP A 12 3.26 19.87 11.34
N GLU A 13 3.38 20.25 10.07
CA GLU A 13 4.23 19.64 9.07
C GLU A 13 5.68 19.86 9.52
N SER A 14 6.19 18.90 10.30
CA SER A 14 7.50 18.98 10.93
C SER A 14 8.43 17.90 10.40
N ALA A 15 9.57 18.38 9.91
CA ALA A 15 10.80 17.66 9.59
C ALA A 15 10.77 16.80 8.31
N SER A 16 10.93 17.52 7.19
CA SER A 16 11.63 17.06 6.00
C SER A 16 13.01 16.51 6.39
N ALA A 17 13.07 15.21 6.64
CA ALA A 17 14.30 14.47 6.57
C ALA A 17 14.78 14.53 5.11
N ALA A 18 16.01 14.97 4.90
CA ALA A 18 16.65 14.97 3.60
C ALA A 18 16.67 13.55 3.05
N VAL A 19 15.66 13.22 2.24
CA VAL A 19 15.63 11.99 1.45
C VAL A 19 16.63 12.25 0.34
N ALA A 20 17.80 11.59 0.41
CA ALA A 20 18.67 11.48 -0.74
C ALA A 20 17.80 11.04 -1.94
N PRO A 21 18.03 11.54 -3.16
CA PRO A 21 17.30 11.05 -4.33
C PRO A 21 17.68 9.59 -4.53
N THR A 22 16.93 8.68 -3.89
CA THR A 22 16.85 7.30 -4.35
C THR A 22 16.46 7.40 -5.81
N PRO A 23 17.17 6.74 -6.74
CA PRO A 23 16.66 6.62 -8.09
C PRO A 23 15.23 6.12 -7.93
N VAL A 24 14.28 6.86 -8.50
CA VAL A 24 12.90 6.39 -8.63
C VAL A 24 13.02 5.08 -9.41
N ALA A 25 13.13 3.98 -8.66
CA ALA A 25 13.12 2.66 -9.23
C ALA A 25 11.82 2.64 -10.00
N GLU A 26 11.90 2.53 -11.32
CA GLU A 26 10.73 2.39 -12.17
C GLU A 26 9.97 1.20 -11.59
N ILE A 27 8.91 1.49 -10.85
CA ILE A 27 8.12 0.46 -10.19
C ILE A 27 7.44 -0.25 -11.35
N ASP A 28 8.00 -1.40 -11.74
CA ASP A 28 7.43 -2.22 -12.79
C ASP A 28 5.99 -2.52 -12.36
N PRO A 29 4.98 -2.04 -13.10
CA PRO A 29 3.59 -2.25 -12.73
C PRO A 29 3.28 -3.74 -12.61
N GLY A 30 3.95 -4.60 -13.36
CA GLY A 30 3.86 -6.06 -13.24
C GLY A 30 4.33 -6.60 -11.88
N LEU A 31 5.30 -5.94 -11.23
CA LEU A 31 5.73 -6.32 -9.87
C LEU A 31 4.67 -5.98 -8.83
N VAL A 32 4.07 -4.79 -8.91
CA VAL A 32 2.95 -4.42 -8.05
C VAL A 32 1.81 -5.40 -8.23
N MET A 33 1.56 -5.78 -9.49
CA MET A 33 0.44 -6.65 -9.79
C MET A 33 0.62 -8.11 -9.36
N THR A 34 1.83 -8.51 -9.00
CA THR A 34 2.17 -9.90 -8.66
C THR A 34 2.61 -10.07 -7.21
N CYS A 35 2.58 -9.00 -6.42
CA CYS A 35 2.89 -9.00 -4.99
C CYS A 35 1.62 -9.09 -4.14
N CYS A 36 1.74 -9.75 -2.98
CA CYS A 36 0.65 -9.86 -2.03
C CYS A 36 0.37 -8.53 -1.34
N ALA A 37 -0.86 -8.02 -1.43
CA ALA A 37 -1.29 -6.81 -0.74
C ALA A 37 -1.23 -6.92 0.80
N ASN A 38 -1.21 -8.13 1.36
CA ASN A 38 -1.17 -8.36 2.80
C ASN A 38 0.27 -8.46 3.37
N CYS A 39 1.19 -9.13 2.66
CA CYS A 39 2.55 -9.40 3.19
C CYS A 39 3.70 -9.03 2.25
N GLY A 40 3.40 -8.49 1.06
CA GLY A 40 4.40 -8.05 0.07
C GLY A 40 5.18 -9.16 -0.63
N LYS A 41 4.91 -10.44 -0.35
CA LYS A 41 5.59 -11.57 -1.01
C LYS A 41 5.06 -11.79 -2.43
N GLN A 42 5.89 -12.36 -3.29
CA GLN A 42 5.49 -12.81 -4.62
C GLN A 42 4.33 -13.82 -4.52
N MET A 43 3.26 -13.56 -5.25
CA MET A 43 2.12 -14.47 -5.32
C MET A 43 2.32 -15.51 -6.43
N ILE A 44 1.74 -16.70 -6.23
CA ILE A 44 1.76 -17.79 -7.19
C ILE A 44 0.56 -17.65 -8.11
N ASP A 45 0.82 -17.57 -9.42
CA ASP A 45 -0.24 -17.55 -10.44
C ASP A 45 -0.88 -18.94 -10.60
N ARG A 46 -2.21 -18.99 -10.57
CA ARG A 46 -3.05 -20.17 -10.81
C ARG A 46 -4.13 -19.85 -11.85
N LYS A 47 -3.72 -19.43 -13.04
CA LYS A 47 -4.56 -19.05 -14.19
C LYS A 47 -5.34 -17.76 -13.96
N CYS A 48 -6.42 -17.84 -13.20
CA CYS A 48 -7.33 -16.71 -12.95
C CYS A 48 -7.32 -16.24 -11.49
N LYS A 49 -6.35 -16.72 -10.71
CA LYS A 49 -6.21 -16.39 -9.30
C LYS A 49 -4.74 -16.38 -8.92
N MET A 50 -4.36 -15.42 -8.10
CA MET A 50 -3.06 -15.39 -7.47
C MET A 50 -3.23 -15.83 -6.01
N ILE A 51 -2.35 -16.70 -5.53
CA ILE A 51 -2.40 -17.23 -4.15
C ILE A 51 -1.07 -16.95 -3.46
N CYS A 52 -1.14 -16.42 -2.24
CA CYS A 52 0.02 -16.27 -1.38
C CYS A 52 0.05 -17.35 -0.29
N GLU A 53 1.25 -17.75 0.12
CA GLU A 53 1.46 -18.69 1.23
C GLU A 53 0.91 -18.19 2.58
N CYS A 54 0.70 -16.87 2.72
CA CYS A 54 0.10 -16.29 3.92
C CYS A 54 -1.42 -16.52 4.03
N GLY A 55 -2.06 -17.11 3.00
CA GLY A 55 -3.51 -17.35 2.95
C GLY A 55 -4.29 -16.27 2.19
N TYR A 56 -3.64 -15.20 1.72
CA TYR A 56 -4.26 -14.20 0.85
C TYR A 56 -4.43 -14.73 -0.58
N PHE A 57 -5.57 -14.44 -1.20
CA PHE A 57 -5.82 -14.79 -2.60
C PHE A 57 -6.45 -13.59 -3.31
N LEU A 58 -6.09 -13.40 -4.59
CA LEU A 58 -6.71 -12.43 -5.47
C LEU A 58 -7.28 -13.17 -6.68
N SER A 59 -8.46 -12.75 -7.16
CA SER A 59 -9.05 -13.26 -8.40
C SER A 59 -8.80 -12.28 -9.54
N CYS A 60 -8.73 -12.72 -10.79
CA CYS A 60 -8.61 -11.81 -11.94
C CYS A 60 -9.82 -10.89 -12.09
N SER A 61 -10.92 -11.15 -11.38
CA SER A 61 -12.10 -10.28 -11.30
C SER A 61 -11.89 -9.08 -10.36
N ASP A 62 -11.00 -9.20 -9.38
CA ASP A 62 -10.55 -8.07 -8.52
C ASP A 62 -9.53 -7.17 -9.23
N TYR A 63 -9.03 -7.60 -10.40
CA TYR A 63 -7.94 -6.96 -11.13
C TYR A 63 -8.39 -5.89 -12.14
N TYR A 64 -9.68 -5.58 -12.17
CA TYR A 64 -10.30 -4.67 -13.16
C TYR A 64 -10.35 -3.22 -12.70
#